data_AF-A0A0P7GR04-F1
#
_entry.id   AF-A0A0P7GR04-F1
#
_cell.length_a   1.000
_cell.length_b   1.000
_cell.length_c   1.000
_cell.angle_alpha   90.00
_cell.angle_beta   90.00
_cell.angle_gamma   90.00
#
_symmetry.space_group_name_H-M   'P 1'
#
loop_
_entity.id
_entity.type
_entity.pdbx_description
1 polymer ?
#
loop_
_entity_poly.entity_id
_entity_poly.type
_entity_poly.pdbx_seq_one_letter_code
_entity_poly.pdbx_strand_id
1 'polypeptide(L)'
;MYGEAAVEIGVAVRDMNTFGTDVLTALDGMADRTPSDNLDEFGENLASVLGSGQSLSNFLKGQYERYQEEAEAQQRQYLDLLSTFAEAYVTVLVAGPLFLITILVVVGLVLQDTLDLLRVVVYLGIPLASLGFIAYIDSSTKTVSSTLGDMRSEVPPVQVSGITDVETTAALTDGGTVADGWRESRERLELYETYESVLGWLRSPGRTVLRNPEYSFAVTVPIGLWWVAIRSGSLPLAPVAALRTVDSPFVEATLFVTGVFAILYEIDKRRVRAIERVIPDFLDRFASINEAGVSVVQSMERLTQSDLDALTPELERAWEDVRWGADVRAAFRRMERRIDSPMMTRATVLITNAMAASGEIAPVLEIAAEEARSSRRLQRERRQEMVTYMLVIYISFFVFIGIVFALSTSFIPAIESADLGGGSGGLPSGVSTGVFSGLGTVDTAAYTLLFYHAAVMQATFSGLIAGQLGEGSLADGAKHVVILLTMTVIAFAFL
;
A
#
# COMPACT_ATOMS: atom_id res chain seq x y z
N MET A 1 -6.01 17.13 5.22
CA MET A 1 -7.45 16.79 5.13
C MET A 1 -8.17 17.58 4.05
N TYR A 2 -8.34 18.90 4.15
CA TYR A 2 -9.01 19.67 3.09
C TYR A 2 -8.11 20.03 1.90
N GLY A 3 -6.80 19.75 2.00
CA GLY A 3 -5.84 19.83 0.90
C GLY A 3 -5.86 21.18 0.20
N GLU A 4 -5.81 21.13 -1.13
CA GLU A 4 -5.85 22.30 -2.01
C GLU A 4 -7.18 23.07 -1.90
N ALA A 5 -8.31 22.39 -1.67
CA ALA A 5 -9.61 23.06 -1.56
C ALA A 5 -9.67 24.05 -0.39
N ALA A 6 -9.03 23.74 0.75
CA ALA A 6 -8.91 24.71 1.84
C ALA A 6 -7.94 25.84 1.55
N VAL A 7 -6.91 25.60 0.73
CA VAL A 7 -5.99 26.66 0.29
C VAL A 7 -6.74 27.64 -0.60
N GLU A 8 -7.48 27.15 -1.59
CA GLU A 8 -8.28 27.96 -2.52
C GLU A 8 -9.41 28.72 -1.81
N ILE A 9 -10.20 28.05 -0.96
CA ILE A 9 -11.20 28.74 -0.11
C ILE A 9 -10.51 29.76 0.82
N GLY A 10 -9.30 29.44 1.28
CA GLY A 10 -8.46 30.35 2.07
C GLY A 10 -8.10 31.63 1.32
N VAL A 11 -7.93 31.59 -0.01
CA VAL A 11 -7.73 32.78 -0.85
C VAL A 11 -8.97 33.67 -0.80
N ALA A 12 -10.16 33.11 -0.99
CA ALA A 12 -11.42 33.87 -0.89
C ALA A 12 -11.57 34.50 0.51
N VAL A 13 -11.30 33.75 1.58
CA VAL A 13 -11.32 34.25 2.96
C VAL A 13 -10.29 35.36 3.20
N ARG A 14 -9.10 35.22 2.62
CA ARG A 14 -8.06 36.25 2.70
C ARG A 14 -8.48 37.51 1.98
N ASP A 15 -9.13 37.41 0.82
CA ASP A 15 -9.60 38.57 0.07
C ASP A 15 -10.67 39.35 0.84
N MET A 16 -11.60 38.62 1.48
CA MET A 16 -12.58 39.23 2.39
C MET A 16 -11.91 39.94 3.58
N ASN A 17 -10.99 39.27 4.28
CA ASN A 17 -10.38 39.80 5.51
C ASN A 17 -9.35 40.93 5.24
N THR A 18 -8.63 40.86 4.13
CA THR A 18 -7.52 41.78 3.83
C THR A 18 -7.99 42.98 3.01
N PHE A 19 -8.84 42.73 2.01
CA PHE A 19 -9.26 43.74 1.04
C PHE A 19 -10.69 44.21 1.25
N GLY A 20 -11.45 43.59 2.15
CA GLY A 20 -12.85 43.94 2.42
C GLY A 20 -13.79 43.58 1.27
N THR A 21 -13.38 42.68 0.38
CA THR A 21 -14.21 42.16 -0.71
C THR A 21 -15.44 41.46 -0.13
N ASP A 22 -16.62 41.63 -0.76
CA ASP A 22 -17.82 40.92 -0.32
C ASP A 22 -17.72 39.42 -0.63
N VAL A 23 -18.50 38.61 0.12
CA VAL A 23 -18.45 37.14 0.04
C VAL A 23 -18.78 36.64 -1.37
N LEU A 24 -19.71 37.29 -2.07
CA LEU A 24 -20.12 36.83 -3.40
C LEU A 24 -19.00 37.06 -4.39
N THR A 25 -18.47 38.28 -4.44
CA THR A 25 -17.34 38.63 -5.33
C THR A 25 -16.07 37.85 -4.99
N ALA A 26 -15.83 37.54 -3.70
CA ALA A 26 -14.68 36.75 -3.29
C ALA A 26 -14.79 35.27 -3.70
N LEU A 27 -16.00 34.69 -3.66
CA LEU A 27 -16.25 33.33 -4.13
C LEU A 27 -16.21 33.24 -5.65
N ASP A 28 -16.82 34.20 -6.34
CA ASP A 28 -16.81 34.31 -7.81
C ASP A 28 -15.37 34.46 -8.34
N GLY A 29 -14.58 35.36 -7.73
CA GLY A 29 -13.17 35.53 -8.07
C GLY A 29 -12.27 34.34 -7.71
N MET A 30 -12.70 33.46 -6.81
CA MET A 30 -12.02 32.19 -6.53
C MET A 30 -12.40 31.12 -7.55
N ALA A 31 -13.68 31.04 -7.92
CA ALA A 31 -14.20 30.16 -8.96
C ALA A 31 -13.52 30.44 -10.32
N ASP A 32 -13.44 31.72 -10.71
CA ASP A 32 -12.78 32.16 -11.96
C ASP A 32 -11.28 31.83 -12.05
N ARG A 33 -10.62 31.60 -10.90
CA ARG A 33 -9.16 31.45 -10.81
C ARG A 33 -8.72 30.04 -10.48
N THR A 34 -9.60 29.20 -9.95
CA THR A 34 -9.22 27.85 -9.57
C THR A 34 -8.94 27.00 -10.82
N PRO A 35 -7.89 26.16 -10.81
CA PRO A 35 -7.63 25.23 -11.90
C PRO A 35 -8.58 24.02 -11.91
N SER A 36 -9.51 23.93 -10.94
CA SER A 36 -10.42 22.80 -10.77
C SER A 36 -11.84 23.15 -11.21
N ASP A 37 -12.32 22.49 -12.26
CA ASP A 37 -13.71 22.62 -12.75
C ASP A 37 -14.75 22.37 -11.64
N ASN A 38 -14.49 21.40 -10.76
CA ASN A 38 -15.39 21.09 -9.64
C ASN A 38 -15.46 22.22 -8.61
N LEU A 39 -14.33 22.89 -8.33
CA LEU A 39 -14.30 23.99 -7.37
C LEU A 39 -14.85 25.29 -7.98
N ASP A 40 -14.66 25.48 -9.28
CA ASP A 40 -15.27 26.54 -10.08
C ASP A 40 -16.81 26.45 -9.99
N GLU A 41 -17.38 25.31 -10.41
CA GLU A 41 -18.82 25.06 -10.33
C GLU A 41 -19.35 25.18 -8.89
N PHE A 42 -18.60 24.69 -7.89
CA PHE A 42 -18.98 24.83 -6.49
C PHE A 42 -19.01 26.29 -6.04
N GLY A 43 -18.00 27.09 -6.40
CA GLY A 43 -17.87 28.49 -6.03
C GLY A 43 -18.96 29.36 -6.65
N GLU A 44 -19.23 29.20 -7.96
CA GLU A 44 -20.32 29.89 -8.66
C GLU A 44 -21.69 29.55 -8.05
N ASN A 45 -21.94 28.25 -7.82
CA ASN A 45 -23.19 27.82 -7.23
C ASN A 45 -23.36 28.30 -5.79
N LEU A 46 -22.27 28.32 -5.01
CA LEU A 46 -22.28 28.82 -3.64
C LEU A 46 -22.56 30.34 -3.62
N ALA A 47 -21.93 31.12 -4.50
CA ALA A 47 -22.20 32.55 -4.66
C ALA A 47 -23.67 32.79 -5.05
N SER A 48 -24.21 32.00 -5.99
CA SER A 48 -25.61 32.06 -6.41
C SER A 48 -26.60 31.77 -5.27
N VAL A 49 -26.34 30.72 -4.47
CA VAL A 49 -27.16 30.36 -3.30
C VAL A 49 -27.12 31.45 -2.24
N LEU A 50 -25.94 32.00 -1.95
CA LEU A 50 -25.76 33.09 -0.99
C LEU A 50 -26.44 34.39 -1.46
N GLY A 51 -26.36 34.72 -2.76
CA GLY A 51 -26.97 35.91 -3.35
C GLY A 51 -28.50 35.82 -3.46
N SER A 52 -29.03 34.62 -3.70
CA SER A 52 -30.48 34.38 -3.81
C SER A 52 -31.18 34.13 -2.47
N GLY A 53 -30.42 33.99 -1.38
CA GLY A 53 -30.95 33.70 -0.04
C GLY A 53 -31.52 32.29 0.13
N GLN A 54 -31.11 31.36 -0.73
CA GLN A 54 -31.51 29.95 -0.63
C GLN A 54 -30.87 29.28 0.60
N SER A 55 -31.41 28.12 1.02
CA SER A 55 -30.89 27.39 2.17
C SER A 55 -29.50 26.82 1.88
N LEU A 56 -28.47 27.48 2.43
CA LEU A 56 -27.08 27.04 2.34
C LEU A 56 -26.90 25.61 2.83
N SER A 57 -27.54 25.24 3.95
CA SER A 57 -27.43 23.89 4.51
C SER A 57 -27.95 22.82 3.55
N ASN A 58 -29.07 23.08 2.86
CA ASN A 58 -29.62 22.14 1.88
C ASN A 58 -28.73 22.04 0.64
N PHE A 59 -28.19 23.17 0.18
CA PHE A 59 -27.24 23.19 -0.92
C PHE A 59 -25.98 22.36 -0.60
N LEU A 60 -25.33 22.64 0.54
CA LEU A 60 -24.12 21.92 0.97
C LEU A 60 -24.36 20.43 1.15
N LYS A 61 -25.52 20.04 1.70
CA LYS A 61 -25.91 18.63 1.80
C LYS A 61 -26.07 17.98 0.42
N GLY A 62 -26.72 18.67 -0.52
CA GLY A 62 -26.89 18.17 -1.88
C GLY A 62 -25.56 18.06 -2.66
N GLN A 63 -24.64 19.00 -2.47
CA GLN A 63 -23.28 18.91 -3.03
C GLN A 63 -22.50 17.75 -2.43
N TYR A 64 -22.59 17.54 -1.12
CA TYR A 64 -21.98 16.39 -0.45
C TYR A 64 -22.51 15.05 -1.03
N GLU A 65 -23.83 14.90 -1.14
CA GLU A 65 -24.44 13.69 -1.71
C GLU A 65 -23.99 13.46 -3.17
N ARG A 66 -23.96 14.54 -3.98
CA ARG A 66 -23.49 14.47 -5.37
C ARG A 66 -22.03 14.04 -5.49
N TYR A 67 -21.12 14.67 -4.73
CA TYR A 67 -19.70 14.30 -4.76
C TYR A 67 -19.48 12.90 -4.20
N GLN A 68 -20.30 12.46 -3.25
CA GLN A 68 -20.24 11.08 -2.76
C GLN A 68 -20.65 10.10 -3.88
N GLU A 69 -21.76 10.34 -4.58
CA GLU A 69 -22.18 9.52 -5.73
C GLU A 69 -21.11 9.49 -6.83
N GLU A 70 -20.49 10.64 -7.13
CA GLU A 70 -19.41 10.73 -8.11
C GLU A 70 -18.18 9.94 -7.67
N ALA A 71 -17.77 10.05 -6.39
CA ALA A 71 -16.66 9.27 -5.83
C ALA A 71 -16.93 7.76 -5.87
N GLU A 72 -18.17 7.32 -5.61
CA GLU A 72 -18.57 5.92 -5.77
C GLU A 72 -18.46 5.46 -7.24
N ALA A 73 -18.90 6.30 -8.19
CA ALA A 73 -18.82 6.00 -9.61
C ALA A 73 -17.36 5.92 -10.11
N GLN A 74 -16.52 6.88 -9.71
CA GLN A 74 -15.08 6.88 -10.01
C GLN A 74 -14.39 5.64 -9.41
N GLN A 75 -14.79 5.23 -8.20
CA GLN A 75 -14.27 4.01 -7.60
C GLN A 75 -14.67 2.76 -8.41
N ARG A 76 -15.92 2.64 -8.86
CA ARG A 76 -16.34 1.50 -9.71
C ARG A 76 -15.53 1.45 -11.00
N GLN A 77 -15.34 2.58 -11.66
CA GLN A 77 -14.49 2.67 -12.86
C GLN A 77 -13.05 2.24 -12.58
N TYR A 78 -12.49 2.61 -11.42
CA TYR A 78 -11.16 2.17 -11.02
C TYR A 78 -11.09 0.64 -10.86
N LEU A 79 -12.13 0.00 -10.32
CA LEU A 79 -12.17 -1.45 -10.20
C LEU A 79 -12.24 -2.16 -11.56
N ASP A 80 -12.99 -1.60 -12.51
CA ASP A 80 -13.03 -2.10 -13.90
C ASP A 80 -11.65 -2.03 -14.60
N LEU A 81 -10.88 -0.97 -14.34
CA LEU A 81 -9.50 -0.86 -14.81
C LEU A 81 -8.60 -1.94 -14.20
N LEU A 82 -8.71 -2.18 -12.87
CA LEU A 82 -7.97 -3.25 -12.21
C LEU A 82 -8.33 -4.64 -12.75
N SER A 83 -9.60 -4.87 -13.10
CA SER A 83 -10.05 -6.08 -13.79
C SER A 83 -9.30 -6.29 -15.10
N THR A 84 -9.26 -5.24 -15.92
CA THR A 84 -8.60 -5.25 -17.21
C THR A 84 -7.11 -5.54 -17.07
N PHE A 85 -6.46 -4.96 -16.06
CA PHE A 85 -5.05 -5.25 -15.76
C PHE A 85 -4.85 -6.69 -15.31
N ALA A 86 -5.72 -7.24 -14.45
CA ALA A 86 -5.62 -8.64 -14.03
C ALA A 86 -5.75 -9.60 -15.22
N GLU A 87 -6.67 -9.33 -16.16
CA GLU A 87 -6.81 -10.14 -17.38
C GLU A 87 -5.59 -10.01 -18.31
N ALA A 88 -5.11 -8.79 -18.53
CA ALA A 88 -3.92 -8.53 -19.33
C ALA A 88 -2.68 -9.21 -18.73
N TYR A 89 -2.55 -9.23 -17.40
CA TYR A 89 -1.47 -9.92 -16.70
C TYR A 89 -1.45 -11.42 -17.01
N VAL A 90 -2.60 -12.07 -16.86
CA VAL A 90 -2.72 -13.52 -17.06
C VAL A 90 -2.42 -13.91 -18.51
N THR A 91 -2.96 -13.15 -19.46
CA THR A 91 -2.80 -13.43 -20.88
C THR A 91 -1.40 -13.12 -21.38
N VAL A 92 -0.85 -11.96 -21.05
CA VAL A 92 0.42 -11.48 -21.61
C VAL A 92 1.63 -11.93 -20.79
N LEU A 93 1.59 -11.83 -19.45
CA LEU A 93 2.76 -12.06 -18.59
C LEU A 93 2.85 -13.48 -18.03
N VAL A 94 1.73 -14.20 -17.94
CA VAL A 94 1.74 -15.61 -17.51
C VAL A 94 1.67 -16.54 -18.72
N ALA A 95 0.60 -16.47 -19.50
CA ALA A 95 0.39 -17.37 -20.63
C ALA A 95 1.40 -17.10 -21.76
N GLY A 96 1.71 -15.84 -22.08
CA GLY A 96 2.69 -15.47 -23.11
C GLY A 96 4.06 -16.14 -22.93
N PRO A 97 4.79 -15.90 -21.82
CA PRO A 97 6.05 -16.56 -21.54
C PRO A 97 5.92 -18.08 -21.47
N LEU A 98 4.81 -18.61 -20.95
CA LEU A 98 4.58 -20.04 -20.92
C LEU A 98 4.47 -20.66 -22.31
N PHE A 99 3.69 -20.04 -23.20
CA PHE A 99 3.59 -20.48 -24.60
C PHE A 99 4.93 -20.38 -25.29
N LEU A 100 5.66 -19.28 -25.06
CA LEU A 100 6.97 -19.11 -25.63
C LEU A 100 7.95 -20.17 -25.11
N ILE A 101 7.99 -20.43 -23.80
CA ILE A 101 8.81 -21.49 -23.18
C ILE A 101 8.46 -22.85 -23.78
N THR A 102 7.17 -23.22 -23.82
CA THR A 102 6.74 -24.52 -24.35
C THR A 102 7.11 -24.68 -25.83
N ILE A 103 6.90 -23.65 -26.66
CA ILE A 103 7.30 -23.64 -28.06
C ILE A 103 8.82 -23.77 -28.19
N LEU A 104 9.60 -22.98 -27.46
CA LEU A 104 11.07 -23.01 -27.54
C LEU A 104 11.66 -24.35 -27.07
N VAL A 105 11.03 -24.99 -26.10
CA VAL A 105 11.41 -26.32 -25.62
C VAL A 105 11.12 -27.37 -26.71
N VAL A 106 9.92 -27.34 -27.30
CA VAL A 106 9.54 -28.26 -28.39
C VAL A 106 10.38 -28.02 -29.66
N VAL A 107 10.63 -26.78 -30.03
CA VAL A 107 11.47 -26.40 -31.18
C VAL A 107 12.94 -26.71 -30.92
N GLY A 108 13.41 -26.53 -29.68
CA GLY A 108 14.77 -26.87 -29.27
C GLY A 108 15.12 -28.33 -29.50
N LEU A 109 14.13 -29.20 -29.40
CA LEU A 109 14.25 -30.60 -29.72
C LEU A 109 14.49 -30.84 -31.22
N VAL A 110 13.91 -30.02 -32.10
CA VAL A 110 14.01 -30.22 -33.55
C VAL A 110 15.23 -29.52 -34.15
N LEU A 111 15.46 -28.28 -33.77
CA LEU A 111 16.42 -27.39 -34.42
C LEU A 111 17.76 -27.26 -33.67
N GLN A 112 17.88 -27.84 -32.46
CA GLN A 112 18.97 -27.61 -31.51
C GLN A 112 19.17 -26.12 -31.16
N ASP A 113 19.86 -25.84 -30.06
CA ASP A 113 20.34 -24.49 -29.70
C ASP A 113 19.29 -23.43 -29.28
N THR A 114 18.11 -23.82 -28.78
CA THR A 114 17.13 -22.84 -28.23
C THR A 114 17.41 -22.40 -26.79
N LEU A 115 18.40 -23.01 -26.14
CA LEU A 115 18.71 -22.79 -24.73
C LEU A 115 19.08 -21.32 -24.46
N ASP A 116 19.90 -20.72 -25.31
CA ASP A 116 20.29 -19.31 -25.15
C ASP A 116 19.11 -18.35 -25.38
N LEU A 117 18.23 -18.66 -26.33
CA LEU A 117 16.99 -17.89 -26.52
C LEU A 117 16.08 -18.01 -25.29
N LEU A 118 15.97 -19.21 -24.73
CA LEU A 118 15.19 -19.47 -23.52
C LEU A 118 15.77 -18.71 -22.31
N ARG A 119 17.10 -18.60 -22.18
CA ARG A 119 17.77 -17.79 -21.15
C ARG A 119 17.42 -16.32 -21.28
N VAL A 120 17.42 -15.77 -22.51
CA VAL A 120 17.03 -14.37 -22.75
C VAL A 120 15.58 -14.15 -22.34
N VAL A 121 14.67 -15.04 -22.72
CA VAL A 121 13.26 -14.92 -22.35
C VAL A 121 13.07 -14.94 -20.84
N VAL A 122 13.73 -15.86 -20.15
CA VAL A 122 13.53 -16.09 -18.72
C VAL A 122 14.23 -15.05 -17.86
N TYR A 123 15.48 -14.67 -18.16
CA TYR A 123 16.23 -13.70 -17.34
C TYR A 123 16.03 -12.24 -17.76
N LEU A 124 15.64 -11.97 -19.00
CA LEU A 124 15.40 -10.59 -19.48
C LEU A 124 13.92 -10.37 -19.76
N GLY A 125 13.28 -11.25 -20.52
CA GLY A 125 11.88 -11.09 -20.94
C GLY A 125 10.89 -11.02 -19.78
N ILE A 126 10.88 -12.04 -18.90
CA ILE A 126 9.94 -12.09 -17.75
C ILE A 126 10.17 -10.90 -16.81
N PRO A 127 11.38 -10.62 -16.28
CA PRO A 127 11.58 -9.52 -15.34
C PRO A 127 11.27 -8.16 -15.94
N LEU A 128 11.67 -7.90 -17.19
CA LEU A 128 11.42 -6.61 -17.85
C LEU A 128 9.92 -6.42 -18.09
N ALA A 129 9.22 -7.44 -18.57
CA ALA A 129 7.77 -7.38 -18.75
C ALA A 129 7.05 -7.16 -17.41
N SER A 130 7.43 -7.89 -16.36
CA SER A 130 6.85 -7.74 -15.02
C SER A 130 7.11 -6.37 -14.41
N LEU A 131 8.33 -5.85 -14.48
CA LEU A 131 8.67 -4.52 -13.98
C LEU A 131 7.96 -3.42 -14.79
N GLY A 132 7.89 -3.57 -16.12
CA GLY A 132 7.13 -2.68 -16.99
C GLY A 132 5.65 -2.66 -16.65
N PHE A 133 5.08 -3.82 -16.34
CA PHE A 133 3.68 -3.94 -15.93
C PHE A 133 3.41 -3.35 -14.54
N ILE A 134 4.30 -3.58 -13.57
CA ILE A 134 4.24 -2.95 -12.24
C ILE A 134 4.29 -1.43 -12.36
N ALA A 135 5.21 -0.89 -13.16
CA ALA A 135 5.34 0.54 -13.41
C ALA A 135 4.12 1.11 -14.15
N TYR A 136 3.57 0.35 -15.10
CA TYR A 136 2.34 0.72 -15.80
C TYR A 136 1.14 0.80 -14.86
N ILE A 137 0.94 -0.18 -13.98
CA ILE A 137 -0.11 -0.12 -12.95
C ILE A 137 0.15 1.06 -12.02
N ASP A 138 1.37 1.27 -11.53
CA ASP A 138 1.69 2.37 -10.61
C ASP A 138 1.40 3.74 -11.23
N SER A 139 1.84 3.97 -12.48
CA SER A 139 1.58 5.22 -13.19
C SER A 139 0.09 5.45 -13.47
N SER A 140 -0.64 4.40 -13.88
CA SER A 140 -2.07 4.47 -14.18
C SER A 140 -2.88 4.65 -12.90
N THR A 141 -2.49 3.97 -11.83
CA THR A 141 -3.11 4.08 -10.50
C THR A 141 -2.84 5.45 -9.89
N LYS A 142 -1.62 5.99 -10.00
CA LYS A 142 -1.31 7.34 -9.52
C LYS A 142 -2.12 8.41 -10.25
N THR A 143 -2.35 8.25 -11.55
CA THR A 143 -3.18 9.20 -12.32
C THR A 143 -4.63 9.21 -11.85
N VAL A 144 -5.18 8.08 -11.43
CA VAL A 144 -6.54 7.99 -10.88
C VAL A 144 -6.57 8.36 -9.38
N SER A 145 -5.54 7.98 -8.63
CA SER A 145 -5.41 8.25 -7.19
C SER A 145 -5.03 9.70 -6.89
N SER A 146 -4.36 10.41 -7.82
CA SER A 146 -4.13 11.85 -7.72
C SER A 146 -5.43 12.62 -7.86
N THR A 147 -6.38 12.12 -8.65
CA THR A 147 -7.74 12.65 -8.77
C THR A 147 -8.60 12.29 -7.55
N LEU A 148 -8.37 11.12 -6.95
CA LEU A 148 -9.03 10.65 -5.71
C LEU A 148 -8.36 11.15 -4.41
N GLY A 149 -7.39 12.07 -4.51
CA GLY A 149 -6.76 12.74 -3.38
C GLY A 149 -5.89 11.81 -2.53
N ASP A 150 -4.58 11.83 -2.76
CA ASP A 150 -3.60 11.31 -1.81
C ASP A 150 -3.66 12.17 -0.53
N MET A 151 -4.50 11.74 0.42
CA MET A 151 -4.79 12.43 1.68
C MET A 151 -3.61 12.50 2.66
N ARG A 152 -2.43 12.02 2.24
CA ARG A 152 -1.20 12.05 3.01
C ARG A 152 -0.29 13.25 2.72
N SER A 153 -0.73 14.22 1.91
CA SER A 153 -0.06 15.52 1.93
C SER A 153 -0.01 16.00 3.38
N GLU A 154 1.19 15.95 3.96
CA GLU A 154 1.60 16.64 5.17
C GLU A 154 1.12 18.07 5.00
N VAL A 155 -0.08 18.34 5.49
CA VAL A 155 -0.55 19.70 5.66
C VAL A 155 0.45 20.23 6.69
N PRO A 156 1.34 21.16 6.32
CA PRO A 156 2.12 21.85 7.33
C PRO A 156 1.08 22.35 8.32
N PRO A 157 1.26 22.18 9.65
CA PRO A 157 0.34 22.77 10.58
C PRO A 157 0.21 24.22 10.14
N VAL A 158 -0.98 24.63 9.70
CA VAL A 158 -1.26 26.02 9.42
C VAL A 158 -1.09 26.67 10.78
N GLN A 159 0.13 27.12 11.04
CA GLN A 159 0.43 28.07 12.07
C GLN A 159 -0.39 29.25 11.62
N VAL A 160 -1.57 29.40 12.21
CA VAL A 160 -2.25 30.66 12.25
C VAL A 160 -1.32 31.57 13.06
N SER A 161 -0.30 32.12 12.39
CA SER A 161 0.50 33.22 12.90
C SER A 161 -0.49 34.34 13.17
N GLY A 162 -0.87 34.48 14.43
CA GLY A 162 -1.85 35.48 14.81
C GLY A 162 -2.22 35.50 16.28
N ILE A 163 -2.28 34.37 17.00
CA ILE A 163 -2.95 34.39 18.33
C ILE A 163 -2.18 33.72 19.49
N THR A 164 -1.15 32.89 19.27
CA THR A 164 -0.41 32.28 20.42
C THR A 164 1.11 32.23 20.35
N ASP A 165 1.74 32.51 19.20
CA ASP A 165 3.21 32.59 19.13
C ASP A 165 3.65 34.05 19.20
N VAL A 166 3.40 34.69 20.34
CA VAL A 166 4.18 35.87 20.72
C VAL A 166 5.50 35.32 21.24
N GLU A 167 6.52 35.30 20.39
CA GLU A 167 7.91 35.33 20.86
C GLU A 167 7.99 36.47 21.87
N THR A 168 7.95 36.12 23.16
CA THR A 168 7.94 37.09 24.25
C THR A 168 9.38 37.55 24.46
N THR A 169 10.01 38.09 23.43
CA THR A 169 11.14 39.00 23.62
C THR A 169 10.53 40.37 23.92
N ALA A 170 10.13 40.54 25.17
CA ALA A 170 9.82 41.87 25.68
C ALA A 170 11.11 42.70 25.59
N ALA A 171 11.18 43.59 24.59
CA ALA A 171 12.27 44.54 24.47
C ALA A 171 12.20 45.53 25.64
N LEU A 172 13.31 45.71 26.35
CA LEU A 172 13.45 46.74 27.37
C LEU A 172 13.68 48.09 26.69
N THR A 173 13.26 49.17 27.35
CA THR A 173 13.36 50.55 26.83
C THR A 173 14.80 51.06 26.67
N ASP A 174 15.80 50.31 27.15
CA ASP A 174 17.23 50.59 27.06
C ASP A 174 17.94 49.84 25.92
N GLY A 175 17.21 49.09 25.09
CA GLY A 175 17.76 48.30 24.00
C GLY A 175 18.28 46.91 24.41
N GLY A 176 18.04 46.49 25.66
CA GLY A 176 18.28 45.13 26.11
C GLY A 176 17.13 44.17 25.79
N THR A 177 17.44 42.88 25.65
CA THR A 177 16.44 41.80 25.64
C THR A 177 16.43 41.10 26.99
N VAL A 178 15.25 40.68 27.48
CA VAL A 178 15.17 39.84 28.67
C VAL A 178 15.92 38.54 28.38
N ALA A 179 16.91 38.20 29.20
CA ALA A 179 17.65 36.97 29.08
C ALA A 179 16.66 35.79 29.07
N ASP A 180 16.75 34.99 28.02
CA ASP A 180 15.89 33.85 27.74
C ASP A 180 16.06 32.78 28.82
N GLY A 181 15.28 32.89 29.91
CA GLY A 181 15.37 32.01 31.09
C GLY A 181 15.06 30.55 30.81
N TRP A 182 14.56 30.24 29.60
CA TRP A 182 14.24 28.89 29.15
C TRP A 182 15.25 28.34 28.15
N ARG A 183 16.31 29.08 27.80
CA ARG A 183 17.32 28.66 26.83
C ARG A 183 18.01 27.35 27.24
N GLU A 184 18.37 27.24 28.52
CA GLU A 184 19.00 26.04 29.07
C GLU A 184 18.01 24.85 29.11
N SER A 185 16.73 25.12 29.37
CA SER A 185 15.66 24.11 29.30
C SER A 185 15.38 23.65 27.87
N ARG A 186 15.49 24.54 26.87
CA ARG A 186 15.37 24.20 25.45
C ARG A 186 16.56 23.40 24.96
N GLU A 187 17.79 23.73 25.34
CA GLU A 187 18.96 22.89 25.04
C GLU A 187 18.82 21.50 25.65
N ARG A 188 18.30 21.39 26.89
CA ARG A 188 18.01 20.08 27.50
C ARG A 188 16.91 19.31 26.77
N LEU A 189 15.88 19.99 26.26
CA LEU A 189 14.82 19.38 25.48
C LEU A 189 15.34 18.91 24.11
N GLU A 190 16.14 19.71 23.41
CA GLU A 190 16.76 19.33 22.14
C GLU A 190 17.71 18.14 22.30
N LEU A 191 18.52 18.13 23.37
CA LEU A 191 19.34 16.97 23.70
C LEU A 191 18.48 15.76 24.03
N TYR A 192 17.42 15.93 24.84
CA TYR A 192 16.49 14.85 25.17
C TYR A 192 15.80 14.30 23.90
N GLU A 193 15.30 15.13 23.01
CA GLU A 193 14.67 14.74 21.74
C GLU A 193 15.65 14.01 20.82
N THR A 194 16.90 14.51 20.72
CA THR A 194 17.97 13.88 19.93
C THR A 194 18.28 12.49 20.47
N TYR A 195 18.45 12.34 21.79
CA TYR A 195 18.79 11.06 22.42
C TYR A 195 17.57 10.13 22.57
N GLU A 196 16.36 10.65 22.71
CA GLU A 196 15.13 9.87 22.86
C GLU A 196 14.78 9.14 21.56
N SER A 197 15.15 9.66 20.39
CA SER A 197 15.02 8.91 19.14
C SER A 197 15.79 7.57 19.19
N VAL A 198 17.03 7.61 19.68
CA VAL A 198 17.93 6.45 19.79
C VAL A 198 17.57 5.57 20.99
N LEU A 199 17.33 6.17 22.16
CA LEU A 199 16.94 5.46 23.38
C LEU A 199 15.52 4.88 23.30
N GLY A 200 14.60 5.55 22.60
CA GLY A 200 13.24 5.07 22.35
C GLY A 200 13.22 3.85 21.44
N TRP A 201 14.10 3.83 20.43
CA TRP A 201 14.35 2.64 19.61
C TRP A 201 14.89 1.48 20.46
N LEU A 202 15.87 1.72 21.33
CA LEU A 202 16.45 0.71 22.22
C LEU A 202 15.49 0.24 23.33
N ARG A 203 14.62 1.12 23.85
CA ARG A 203 13.65 0.78 24.92
C ARG A 203 12.48 -0.05 24.41
N SER A 204 12.16 0.00 23.12
CA SER A 204 11.06 -0.77 22.55
C SER A 204 11.29 -1.24 21.10
N PRO A 205 12.35 -2.01 20.83
CA PRO A 205 12.72 -2.42 19.47
C PRO A 205 11.57 -3.14 18.74
N GLY A 206 10.80 -3.96 19.47
CA GLY A 206 9.65 -4.66 18.89
C GLY A 206 8.52 -3.73 18.44
N ARG A 207 8.22 -2.65 19.17
CA ARG A 207 7.15 -1.71 18.78
C ARG A 207 7.55 -0.85 17.59
N THR A 208 8.83 -0.48 17.50
CA THR A 208 9.35 0.32 16.38
C THR A 208 9.43 -0.48 15.09
N VAL A 209 9.86 -1.75 15.16
CA VAL A 209 9.88 -2.66 14.01
C VAL A 209 8.47 -3.03 13.54
N LEU A 210 7.51 -3.17 14.46
CA LEU A 210 6.11 -3.40 14.10
C LEU A 210 5.47 -2.19 13.40
N ARG A 211 5.81 -0.96 13.82
CA ARG A 211 5.30 0.27 13.18
C ARG A 211 5.95 0.58 11.83
N ASN A 212 7.19 0.17 11.63
CA ASN A 212 7.94 0.39 10.40
C ASN A 212 8.56 -0.94 9.93
N PRO A 213 7.79 -1.78 9.21
CA PRO A 213 8.25 -3.09 8.74
C PRO A 213 9.49 -3.04 7.85
N GLU A 214 9.75 -1.91 7.19
CA GLU A 214 10.93 -1.71 6.34
C GLU A 214 12.26 -1.85 7.10
N TYR A 215 12.30 -1.49 8.39
CA TYR A 215 13.49 -1.69 9.22
C TYR A 215 13.82 -3.16 9.44
N SER A 216 12.88 -4.08 9.19
CA SER A 216 13.17 -5.51 9.26
C SER A 216 14.25 -5.90 8.25
N PHE A 217 14.32 -5.27 7.07
CA PHE A 217 15.34 -5.56 6.06
C PHE A 217 16.77 -5.31 6.56
N ALA A 218 16.97 -4.29 7.40
CA ALA A 218 18.29 -3.98 7.96
C ALA A 218 18.85 -5.13 8.82
N VAL A 219 17.97 -5.95 9.41
CA VAL A 219 18.35 -7.09 10.26
C VAL A 219 18.28 -8.40 9.47
N THR A 220 17.23 -8.62 8.68
CA THR A 220 16.99 -9.89 7.99
C THR A 220 17.91 -10.10 6.79
N VAL A 221 18.28 -9.04 6.06
CA VAL A 221 19.16 -9.15 4.88
C VAL A 221 20.57 -9.63 5.27
N PRO A 222 21.26 -9.03 6.27
CA PRO A 222 22.55 -9.56 6.72
C PRO A 222 22.48 -11.02 7.20
N ILE A 223 21.41 -11.38 7.92
CA ILE A 223 21.20 -12.76 8.38
C ILE A 223 20.99 -13.71 7.20
N GLY A 224 20.22 -13.29 6.19
CA GLY A 224 20.00 -14.05 4.95
C GLY A 224 21.30 -14.25 4.16
N LEU A 225 22.12 -13.21 4.01
CA LEU A 225 23.43 -13.32 3.36
C LEU A 225 24.38 -14.24 4.13
N TRP A 226 24.36 -14.16 5.46
CA TRP A 226 25.12 -15.05 6.32
C TRP A 226 24.68 -16.52 6.16
N TRP A 227 23.37 -16.78 6.06
CA TRP A 227 22.82 -18.10 5.78
C TRP A 227 23.30 -18.65 4.43
N VAL A 228 23.24 -17.82 3.38
CA VAL A 228 23.74 -18.19 2.03
C VAL A 228 25.23 -18.54 2.09
N ALA A 229 26.04 -17.75 2.79
CA ALA A 229 27.49 -17.98 2.90
C ALA A 229 27.83 -19.30 3.60
N ILE A 230 27.11 -19.64 4.68
CA ILE A 230 27.35 -20.90 5.41
C ILE A 230 26.87 -22.11 4.62
N ARG A 231 25.70 -22.01 3.99
CA ARG A 231 25.07 -23.15 3.30
C ARG A 231 25.70 -23.45 1.95
N SER A 232 26.23 -22.43 1.25
CA SER A 232 26.95 -22.62 -0.02
C SER A 232 28.31 -23.30 0.15
N GLY A 233 28.93 -23.22 1.34
CA GLY A 233 30.14 -23.97 1.68
C GLY A 233 31.33 -23.65 0.74
N SER A 234 31.99 -24.69 0.22
CA SER A 234 33.07 -24.54 -0.76
C SER A 234 32.53 -24.45 -2.18
N LEU A 235 32.72 -23.30 -2.83
CA LEU A 235 32.32 -23.09 -4.22
C LEU A 235 33.20 -23.94 -5.16
N PRO A 236 32.61 -24.80 -6.01
CA PRO A 236 33.34 -25.49 -7.06
C PRO A 236 34.01 -24.50 -8.02
N LEU A 237 35.17 -24.88 -8.59
CA LEU A 237 35.85 -24.06 -9.60
C LEU A 237 35.08 -23.97 -10.93
N ALA A 238 34.12 -24.86 -11.18
CA ALA A 238 33.26 -24.84 -12.35
C ALA A 238 32.12 -23.80 -12.16
N PRO A 239 32.00 -22.79 -13.04
CA PRO A 239 31.04 -21.69 -12.87
C PRO A 239 29.58 -22.14 -12.73
N VAL A 240 29.16 -23.13 -13.53
CA VAL A 240 27.78 -23.64 -13.52
C VAL A 240 27.48 -24.44 -12.25
N ALA A 241 28.45 -25.18 -11.73
CA ALA A 241 28.30 -25.93 -10.49
C ALA A 241 28.27 -24.99 -9.27
N ALA A 242 29.04 -23.90 -9.30
CA ALA A 242 29.00 -22.86 -8.28
C ALA A 242 27.65 -22.14 -8.21
N LEU A 243 27.06 -21.78 -9.35
CA LEU A 243 25.72 -21.17 -9.40
C LEU A 243 24.68 -22.08 -8.72
N ARG A 244 24.64 -23.37 -9.09
CA ARG A 244 23.68 -24.34 -8.50
C ARG A 244 23.80 -24.48 -6.98
N THR A 245 25.02 -24.38 -6.43
CA THR A 245 25.23 -24.45 -4.97
C THR A 245 24.71 -23.22 -4.23
N VAL A 246 24.59 -22.09 -4.91
CA VAL A 246 24.13 -20.81 -4.32
C VAL A 246 22.64 -20.60 -4.54
N ASP A 247 22.06 -21.16 -5.62
CA ASP A 247 20.65 -20.93 -5.99
C ASP A 247 19.65 -21.34 -4.89
N SER A 248 19.78 -22.54 -4.32
CA SER A 248 18.85 -22.99 -3.27
C SER A 248 18.98 -22.21 -1.94
N PRO A 249 20.18 -21.96 -1.38
CA PRO A 249 20.32 -21.06 -0.24
C PRO A 249 19.79 -19.64 -0.50
N PHE A 250 19.95 -19.12 -1.72
CA PHE A 250 19.50 -17.79 -2.08
C PHE A 250 17.97 -17.66 -2.07
N VAL A 251 17.26 -18.65 -2.63
CA VAL A 251 15.79 -18.66 -2.61
C VAL A 251 15.26 -18.79 -1.17
N GLU A 252 15.88 -19.61 -0.33
CA GLU A 252 15.52 -19.73 1.09
C GLU A 252 15.77 -18.44 1.88
N ALA A 253 16.90 -17.77 1.63
CA ALA A 253 17.19 -16.48 2.25
C ALA A 253 16.18 -15.42 1.82
N THR A 254 15.79 -15.40 0.54
CA THR A 254 14.75 -14.52 0.00
C THR A 254 13.39 -14.80 0.65
N LEU A 255 13.05 -16.08 0.84
CA LEU A 255 11.83 -16.51 1.53
C LEU A 255 11.84 -16.07 2.99
N PHE A 256 12.96 -16.23 3.70
CA PHE A 256 13.12 -15.79 5.09
C PHE A 256 12.95 -14.27 5.23
N VAL A 257 13.69 -13.49 4.43
CA VAL A 257 13.64 -12.02 4.44
C VAL A 257 12.23 -11.52 4.14
N THR A 258 11.62 -12.01 3.05
CA THR A 258 10.28 -11.59 2.64
C THR A 258 9.20 -12.09 3.61
N GLY A 259 9.37 -13.27 4.19
CA GLY A 259 8.47 -13.87 5.18
C GLY A 259 8.40 -13.06 6.47
N VAL A 260 9.55 -12.67 7.01
CA VAL A 260 9.61 -11.82 8.22
C VAL A 260 8.95 -10.46 7.93
N PHE A 261 9.30 -9.83 6.81
CA PHE A 261 8.67 -8.57 6.40
C PHE A 261 7.14 -8.71 6.26
N ALA A 262 6.67 -9.73 5.55
CA ALA A 262 5.24 -9.97 5.32
C ALA A 262 4.47 -10.18 6.63
N ILE A 263 5.02 -10.91 7.60
CA ILE A 263 4.39 -11.14 8.90
C ILE A 263 4.26 -9.83 9.68
N LEU A 264 5.34 -9.06 9.79
CA LEU A 264 5.35 -7.80 10.54
C LEU A 264 4.37 -6.80 9.92
N TYR A 265 4.43 -6.68 8.60
CA TYR A 265 3.55 -5.80 7.82
C TYR A 265 2.07 -6.21 7.95
N GLU A 266 1.74 -7.51 7.86
CA GLU A 266 0.36 -7.99 7.99
C GLU A 266 -0.19 -7.83 9.43
N ILE A 267 0.65 -7.92 10.46
CA ILE A 267 0.24 -7.68 11.86
C ILE A 267 -0.18 -6.22 12.05
N ASP A 268 0.64 -5.26 11.62
CA ASP A 268 0.33 -3.84 11.74
C ASP A 268 -0.93 -3.48 10.93
N LYS A 269 -1.00 -3.97 9.68
CA LYS A 269 -2.15 -3.78 8.81
C LYS A 269 -3.44 -4.34 9.42
N ARG A 270 -3.40 -5.51 10.05
CA ARG A 270 -4.56 -6.09 10.75
C ARG A 270 -5.00 -5.28 11.96
N ARG A 271 -4.06 -4.73 12.73
CA ARG A 271 -4.36 -3.84 13.86
C ARG A 271 -5.13 -2.61 13.39
N VAL A 272 -4.61 -1.90 12.39
CA VAL A 272 -5.23 -0.69 11.84
C VAL A 272 -6.62 -1.00 11.27
N ARG A 273 -6.75 -2.04 10.44
CA ARG A 273 -8.04 -2.51 9.90
C ARG A 273 -9.04 -2.91 10.99
N ALA A 274 -8.59 -3.43 12.13
CA ALA A 274 -9.48 -3.77 13.23
C ALA A 274 -10.07 -2.52 13.89
N ILE A 275 -9.25 -1.49 14.09
CA ILE A 275 -9.68 -0.20 14.63
C ILE A 275 -10.64 0.49 13.64
N GLU A 276 -10.26 0.58 12.37
CA GLU A 276 -11.06 1.19 11.31
C GLU A 276 -12.46 0.58 11.20
N ARG A 277 -12.59 -0.73 11.38
CA ARG A 277 -13.90 -1.40 11.35
C ARG A 277 -14.87 -0.90 12.41
N VAL A 278 -14.44 -0.27 13.49
CA VAL A 278 -15.31 0.16 14.60
C VAL A 278 -15.45 1.70 14.65
N ILE A 279 -14.70 2.44 13.85
CA ILE A 279 -14.79 3.92 13.80
C ILE A 279 -16.21 4.41 13.50
N PRO A 280 -16.96 3.88 12.52
CA PRO A 280 -18.33 4.34 12.26
C PRO A 280 -19.24 4.16 13.48
N ASP A 281 -19.15 3.00 14.15
CA ASP A 281 -19.94 2.69 15.34
C ASP A 281 -19.58 3.60 16.52
N PHE A 282 -18.30 3.96 16.65
CA PHE A 282 -17.84 4.95 17.63
C PHE A 282 -18.44 6.33 17.36
N LEU A 283 -18.43 6.79 16.10
CA LEU A 283 -18.99 8.10 15.72
C LEU A 283 -20.50 8.15 15.91
N ASP A 284 -21.22 7.09 15.52
CA ASP A 284 -22.67 6.98 15.71
C ASP A 284 -23.07 7.01 17.19
N ARG A 285 -22.36 6.25 18.04
CA ARG A 285 -22.60 6.27 19.48
C ARG A 285 -22.26 7.63 20.08
N PHE A 286 -21.20 8.29 19.59
CA PHE A 286 -20.84 9.62 20.07
C PHE A 286 -21.91 10.66 19.68
N ALA A 287 -22.41 10.61 18.44
CA ALA A 287 -23.49 11.46 17.96
C ALA A 287 -24.73 11.29 18.85
N SER A 288 -25.16 10.04 19.07
CA SER A 288 -26.37 9.72 19.85
C SER A 288 -26.27 10.18 21.32
N ILE A 289 -25.10 10.00 21.97
CA ILE A 289 -24.91 10.45 23.35
C ILE A 289 -24.90 11.98 23.44
N ASN A 290 -24.28 12.68 22.48
CA ASN A 290 -24.26 14.13 22.46
C ASN A 290 -25.63 14.74 22.10
N GLU A 291 -26.39 14.12 21.20
CA GLU A 291 -27.77 14.51 20.85
C GLU A 291 -28.70 14.48 22.06
N ALA A 292 -28.43 13.60 23.04
CA ALA A 292 -29.13 13.58 24.33
C ALA A 292 -28.80 14.78 25.25
N GLY A 293 -28.08 15.79 24.77
CA GLY A 293 -27.75 17.03 25.49
C GLY A 293 -26.55 16.92 26.43
N VAL A 294 -25.76 15.85 26.31
CA VAL A 294 -24.59 15.60 27.15
C VAL A 294 -23.38 16.35 26.58
N SER A 295 -22.59 16.99 27.45
CA SER A 295 -21.35 17.67 27.03
C SER A 295 -20.38 16.70 26.35
N VAL A 296 -19.56 17.19 25.42
CA VAL A 296 -18.54 16.39 24.71
C VAL A 296 -17.66 15.58 25.67
N VAL A 297 -17.23 16.19 26.76
CA VAL A 297 -16.37 15.54 27.78
C VAL A 297 -17.10 14.36 28.44
N GLN A 298 -18.36 14.56 28.83
CA GLN A 298 -19.17 13.52 29.46
C GLN A 298 -19.62 12.44 28.44
N SER A 299 -19.80 12.81 27.17
CA SER A 299 -20.03 11.85 26.10
C SER A 299 -18.82 10.94 25.91
N MET A 300 -17.62 11.50 25.96
CA MET A 300 -16.36 10.75 25.89
C MET A 300 -16.20 9.78 27.07
N GLU A 301 -16.56 10.21 28.29
CA GLU A 301 -16.62 9.33 29.47
C GLU A 301 -17.54 8.13 29.25
N ARG A 302 -18.78 8.37 28.79
CA ARG A 302 -19.77 7.31 28.55
C ARG A 302 -19.35 6.37 27.42
N LEU A 303 -18.68 6.88 26.39
CA LEU A 303 -18.14 6.05 25.31
C LEU A 303 -17.06 5.08 25.81
N THR A 304 -16.27 5.45 26.82
CA THR A 304 -15.26 4.53 27.40
C THR A 304 -15.88 3.34 28.13
N GLN A 305 -17.13 3.48 28.58
CA GLN A 305 -17.91 2.38 29.19
C GLN A 305 -18.56 1.48 28.12
N SER A 306 -18.56 1.91 26.86
CA SER A 306 -19.13 1.16 25.75
C SER A 306 -18.07 0.25 25.12
N ASP A 307 -18.43 -0.99 24.81
CA ASP A 307 -17.52 -1.90 24.11
C ASP A 307 -17.36 -1.50 22.64
N LEU A 308 -16.16 -1.04 22.29
CA LEU A 308 -15.72 -0.64 20.94
C LEU A 308 -14.57 -1.53 20.44
N ASP A 309 -14.46 -2.77 20.95
CA ASP A 309 -13.50 -3.79 20.51
C ASP A 309 -12.07 -3.22 20.39
N ALA A 310 -11.48 -3.20 19.19
CA ALA A 310 -10.10 -2.77 18.95
C ALA A 310 -9.84 -1.28 19.25
N LEU A 311 -10.88 -0.43 19.30
CA LEU A 311 -10.76 1.00 19.57
C LEU A 311 -10.79 1.32 21.07
N THR A 312 -11.42 0.48 21.89
CA THR A 312 -11.53 0.66 23.36
C THR A 312 -10.21 1.06 24.03
N PRO A 313 -9.07 0.36 23.85
CA PRO A 313 -7.83 0.72 24.55
C PRO A 313 -7.23 2.07 24.11
N GLU A 314 -7.52 2.54 22.89
CA GLU A 314 -7.05 3.85 22.41
C GLU A 314 -7.96 4.98 22.91
N LEU A 315 -9.26 4.71 23.01
CA LEU A 315 -10.26 5.61 23.58
C LEU A 315 -10.06 5.78 25.09
N GLU A 316 -9.81 4.69 25.83
CA GLU A 316 -9.51 4.73 27.27
C GLU A 316 -8.27 5.58 27.55
N ARG A 317 -7.20 5.43 26.76
CA ARG A 317 -6.00 6.28 26.88
C ARG A 317 -6.31 7.74 26.56
N ALA A 318 -7.14 8.01 25.56
CA ALA A 318 -7.56 9.38 25.25
C ALA A 318 -8.43 9.98 26.36
N TRP A 319 -9.25 9.16 27.02
CA TRP A 319 -10.05 9.60 28.16
C TRP A 319 -9.18 9.83 29.40
N GLU A 320 -8.19 8.99 29.64
CA GLU A 320 -7.20 9.18 30.70
C GLU A 320 -6.45 10.51 30.51
N ASP A 321 -6.03 10.82 29.29
CA ASP A 321 -5.44 12.12 28.94
C ASP A 321 -6.34 13.31 29.37
N VAL A 322 -7.64 13.23 29.09
CA VAL A 322 -8.62 14.27 29.47
C VAL A 322 -8.84 14.32 30.98
N ARG A 323 -8.94 13.16 31.63
CA ARG A 323 -9.09 13.04 33.09
C ARG A 323 -7.92 13.66 33.85
N TRP A 324 -6.73 13.62 33.26
CA TRP A 324 -5.52 14.25 33.78
C TRP A 324 -5.41 15.75 33.45
N GLY A 325 -6.44 16.33 32.81
CA GLY A 325 -6.56 17.77 32.58
C GLY A 325 -6.16 18.24 31.18
N ALA A 326 -5.91 17.33 30.23
CA ALA A 326 -5.60 17.75 28.86
C ALA A 326 -6.85 18.20 28.08
N ASP A 327 -6.66 19.13 27.14
CA ASP A 327 -7.71 19.57 26.22
C ASP A 327 -8.21 18.39 25.35
N VAL A 328 -9.53 18.27 25.20
CA VAL A 328 -10.18 17.17 24.46
C VAL A 328 -9.72 17.12 23.00
N ARG A 329 -9.51 18.27 22.35
CA ARG A 329 -8.95 18.30 20.97
C ARG A 329 -7.52 17.78 20.96
N ALA A 330 -6.72 18.08 21.98
CA ALA A 330 -5.37 17.54 22.11
C ALA A 330 -5.36 16.03 22.39
N ALA A 331 -6.35 15.50 23.12
CA ALA A 331 -6.51 14.06 23.36
C ALA A 331 -6.89 13.31 22.07
N PHE A 332 -7.87 13.82 21.31
CA PHE A 332 -8.23 13.24 20.00
C PHE A 332 -7.06 13.29 19.01
N ARG A 333 -6.33 14.41 18.90
CA ARG A 333 -5.12 14.49 18.05
C ARG A 333 -4.00 13.54 18.48
N ARG A 334 -3.90 13.21 19.77
CA ARG A 334 -2.96 12.18 20.25
C ARG A 334 -3.44 10.78 19.92
N MET A 335 -4.74 10.52 20.02
CA MET A 335 -5.36 9.26 19.62
C MET A 335 -5.19 9.00 18.11
N GLU A 336 -5.45 10.01 17.30
CA GLU A 336 -5.21 10.04 15.85
C GLU A 336 -3.76 9.64 15.53
N ARG A 337 -2.77 10.33 16.11
CA ARG A 337 -1.33 10.03 15.90
C ARG A 337 -0.90 8.63 16.35
N ARG A 338 -1.62 8.00 17.29
CA ARG A 338 -1.33 6.62 17.72
C ARG A 338 -1.92 5.58 16.78
N ILE A 339 -3.10 5.86 16.23
CA ILE A 339 -3.85 4.96 15.35
C ILE A 339 -3.32 5.04 13.91
N ASP A 340 -2.96 6.25 13.46
CA ASP A 340 -2.43 6.55 12.13
C ASP A 340 -3.26 5.94 10.99
N SER A 341 -4.56 6.20 11.02
CA SER A 341 -5.50 5.80 9.97
C SER A 341 -6.07 7.04 9.26
N PRO A 342 -6.23 7.01 7.93
CA PRO A 342 -6.91 8.07 7.20
C PRO A 342 -8.31 8.35 7.75
N MET A 343 -9.11 7.32 8.02
CA MET A 343 -10.48 7.49 8.53
C MET A 343 -10.52 8.10 9.93
N MET A 344 -9.60 7.71 10.82
CA MET A 344 -9.49 8.33 12.15
C MET A 344 -9.06 9.80 12.09
N THR A 345 -8.17 10.11 11.15
CA THR A 345 -7.72 11.48 10.87
C THR A 345 -8.90 12.35 10.42
N ARG A 346 -9.72 11.87 9.47
CA ARG A 346 -10.91 12.63 9.01
C ARG A 346 -11.89 12.86 10.15
N ALA A 347 -12.21 11.80 10.88
CA ALA A 347 -13.10 11.84 12.02
C ALA A 347 -12.61 12.86 13.06
N THR A 348 -11.34 12.78 13.45
CA THR A 348 -10.74 13.68 14.44
C THR A 348 -10.78 15.14 14.00
N VAL A 349 -10.45 15.43 12.73
CA VAL A 349 -10.51 16.80 12.20
C VAL A 349 -11.95 17.33 12.19
N LEU A 350 -12.92 16.56 11.73
CA LEU A 350 -14.33 16.96 11.73
C LEU A 350 -14.84 17.24 13.15
N ILE A 351 -14.53 16.35 14.10
CA ILE A 351 -14.93 16.50 15.50
C ILE A 351 -14.27 17.74 16.12
N THR A 352 -12.96 17.91 15.94
CA THR A 352 -12.22 19.02 16.56
C THR A 352 -12.60 20.38 15.98
N ASN A 353 -12.87 20.47 14.68
CA ASN A 353 -13.40 21.68 14.05
C ASN A 353 -14.84 21.98 14.49
N ALA A 354 -15.70 20.96 14.58
CA ALA A 354 -17.06 21.13 15.08
C ALA A 354 -17.07 21.68 16.51
N MET A 355 -16.26 21.10 17.40
CA MET A 355 -16.10 21.57 18.78
C MET A 355 -15.57 23.02 18.89
N ALA A 356 -14.80 23.48 17.91
CA ALA A 356 -14.30 24.85 17.88
C ALA A 356 -15.36 25.86 17.39
N ALA A 357 -16.28 25.42 16.52
CA ALA A 357 -17.28 26.28 15.89
C ALA A 357 -18.59 26.37 16.69
N SER A 358 -19.06 25.26 17.30
CA SER A 358 -20.35 25.23 18.00
C SER A 358 -20.36 24.24 19.19
N GLY A 359 -21.37 24.38 20.05
CA GLY A 359 -21.65 23.41 21.12
C GLY A 359 -22.49 22.21 20.66
N GLU A 360 -23.11 22.28 19.49
CA GLU A 360 -23.95 21.23 18.89
C GLU A 360 -23.14 20.46 17.85
N ILE A 361 -22.47 19.39 18.29
CA ILE A 361 -21.59 18.60 17.42
C ILE A 361 -22.28 17.36 16.85
N ALA A 362 -23.46 16.98 17.35
CA ALA A 362 -24.19 15.79 16.93
C ALA A 362 -24.43 15.72 15.41
N PRO A 363 -24.91 16.78 14.72
CA PRO A 363 -25.09 16.72 13.26
C PRO A 363 -23.78 16.49 12.49
N VAL A 364 -22.67 17.05 12.98
CA VAL A 364 -21.35 16.86 12.33
C VAL A 364 -20.81 15.45 12.60
N LEU A 365 -21.03 14.90 13.79
CA LEU A 365 -20.71 13.52 14.12
C LEU A 365 -21.52 12.53 13.26
N GLU A 366 -22.79 12.81 12.99
CA GLU A 366 -23.65 11.99 12.12
C GLU A 366 -23.15 11.98 10.68
N ILE A 367 -22.76 13.15 10.13
CA ILE A 367 -22.14 13.25 8.81
C ILE A 367 -20.83 12.45 8.77
N ALA A 368 -19.98 12.60 9.80
CA ALA A 368 -18.72 11.86 9.89
C ALA A 368 -18.95 10.34 10.00
N ALA A 369 -20.02 9.91 10.68
CA ALA A 369 -20.37 8.51 10.80
C ALA A 369 -20.88 7.94 9.47
N GLU A 370 -21.75 8.66 8.76
CA GLU A 370 -22.23 8.26 7.43
C GLU A 370 -21.06 8.13 6.43
N GLU A 371 -20.15 9.11 6.41
CA GLU A 371 -18.93 9.07 5.59
C GLU A 371 -18.02 7.89 5.96
N ALA A 372 -17.88 7.59 7.25
CA ALA A 372 -17.14 6.42 7.69
C ALA A 372 -17.82 5.10 7.27
N ARG A 373 -19.17 5.05 7.27
CA ARG A 373 -19.96 3.90 6.82
C ARG A 373 -19.85 3.69 5.30
N SER A 374 -20.00 4.75 4.50
CA SER A 374 -19.87 4.70 3.04
C SER A 374 -18.46 4.28 2.64
N SER A 375 -17.43 4.87 3.23
CA SER A 375 -16.03 4.48 3.00
C SER A 375 -15.78 3.01 3.34
N ARG A 376 -16.34 2.50 4.45
CA ARG A 376 -16.24 1.09 4.83
C ARG A 376 -16.99 0.16 3.86
N ARG A 377 -18.16 0.56 3.36
CA ARG A 377 -18.92 -0.18 2.35
C ARG A 377 -18.10 -0.31 1.07
N LEU A 378 -17.59 0.81 0.56
CA LEU A 378 -16.74 0.86 -0.62
C LEU A 378 -15.46 0.03 -0.49
N GLN A 379 -14.81 0.06 0.67
CA GLN A 379 -13.63 -0.78 0.92
C GLN A 379 -13.95 -2.29 0.91
N ARG A 380 -15.13 -2.68 1.42
CA ARG A 380 -15.57 -4.08 1.39
C ARG A 380 -15.87 -4.53 -0.04
N GLU A 381 -16.57 -3.71 -0.82
CA GLU A 381 -16.87 -3.97 -2.23
C GLU A 381 -15.57 -4.12 -3.04
N ARG A 382 -14.66 -3.15 -2.92
CA ARG A 382 -13.31 -3.23 -3.50
C ARG A 382 -12.63 -4.53 -3.14
N ARG A 383 -12.56 -4.87 -1.85
CA ARG A 383 -11.88 -6.10 -1.40
C ARG A 383 -12.50 -7.35 -2.00
N GLN A 384 -13.83 -7.41 -2.15
CA GLN A 384 -14.51 -8.58 -2.69
C GLN A 384 -14.18 -8.77 -4.18
N GLU A 385 -14.18 -7.70 -4.96
CA GLU A 385 -13.77 -7.76 -6.37
C GLU A 385 -12.29 -8.11 -6.50
N MET A 386 -11.43 -7.45 -5.70
CA MET A 386 -10.00 -7.70 -5.71
C MET A 386 -9.61 -9.13 -5.34
N VAL A 387 -10.37 -9.79 -4.46
CA VAL A 387 -10.16 -11.21 -4.12
C VAL A 387 -10.34 -12.10 -5.36
N THR A 388 -11.28 -11.76 -6.25
CA THR A 388 -11.51 -12.52 -7.48
C THR A 388 -10.30 -12.41 -8.41
N TYR A 389 -9.74 -11.21 -8.58
CA TYR A 389 -8.55 -11.00 -9.42
C TYR A 389 -7.31 -11.69 -8.85
N MET A 390 -7.12 -11.61 -7.52
CA MET A 390 -6.07 -12.36 -6.85
C MET A 390 -6.21 -13.87 -7.07
N LEU A 391 -7.43 -14.42 -7.01
CA LEU A 391 -7.68 -15.84 -7.28
C LEU A 391 -7.26 -16.23 -8.71
N VAL A 392 -7.57 -15.40 -9.72
CA VAL A 392 -7.15 -15.67 -11.10
C VAL A 392 -5.62 -15.73 -11.19
N ILE A 393 -4.90 -14.77 -10.61
CA ILE A 393 -3.42 -14.77 -10.60
C ILE A 393 -2.86 -16.06 -9.98
N TYR A 394 -3.44 -16.51 -8.86
CA TYR A 394 -3.05 -17.74 -8.19
C TYR A 394 -3.29 -18.99 -9.06
N ILE A 395 -4.45 -19.07 -9.72
CA ILE A 395 -4.78 -20.17 -10.63
C ILE A 395 -3.80 -20.18 -11.81
N SER A 396 -3.54 -19.03 -12.42
CA SER A 396 -2.60 -18.93 -13.55
C SER A 396 -1.19 -19.33 -13.17
N PHE A 397 -0.73 -18.95 -11.98
CA PHE A 397 0.54 -19.40 -11.44
C PHE A 397 0.58 -20.91 -11.19
N PHE A 398 -0.52 -21.49 -10.67
CA PHE A 398 -0.62 -22.93 -10.48
C PHE A 398 -0.58 -23.69 -11.81
N VAL A 399 -1.27 -23.19 -12.84
CA VAL A 399 -1.20 -23.72 -14.21
C VAL A 399 0.23 -23.62 -14.75
N PHE A 400 0.92 -22.51 -14.51
CA PHE A 400 2.32 -22.33 -14.89
C PHE A 400 3.23 -23.39 -14.25
N ILE A 401 3.15 -23.57 -12.93
CA ILE A 401 3.89 -24.63 -12.22
C ILE A 401 3.52 -26.01 -12.78
N GLY A 402 2.23 -26.28 -13.01
CA GLY A 402 1.77 -27.58 -13.52
C GLY A 402 2.35 -27.91 -14.90
N ILE A 403 2.45 -26.93 -15.79
CA ILE A 403 3.05 -27.11 -17.11
C ILE A 403 4.56 -27.28 -17.01
N VAL A 404 5.24 -26.48 -16.19
CA VAL A 404 6.68 -26.65 -15.92
C VAL A 404 6.97 -28.04 -15.34
N PHE A 405 6.15 -28.51 -14.40
CA PHE A 405 6.24 -29.84 -13.83
C PHE A 405 6.02 -30.93 -14.87
N ALA A 406 5.04 -30.77 -15.76
CA ALA A 406 4.79 -31.70 -16.86
C ALA A 406 5.96 -31.75 -17.87
N LEU A 407 6.52 -30.58 -18.23
CA LEU A 407 7.71 -30.51 -19.07
C LEU A 407 8.90 -31.21 -18.40
N SER A 408 9.14 -30.96 -17.12
CA SER A 408 10.30 -31.53 -16.45
C SER A 408 10.17 -33.04 -16.17
N THR A 409 8.97 -33.55 -15.86
CA THR A 409 8.77 -35.00 -15.57
C THR A 409 8.53 -35.85 -16.81
N SER A 410 7.85 -35.33 -17.83
CA SER A 410 7.47 -36.11 -19.01
C SER A 410 8.36 -35.83 -20.21
N PHE A 411 8.77 -34.57 -20.43
CA PHE A 411 9.52 -34.21 -21.63
C PHE A 411 11.02 -34.44 -21.48
N ILE A 412 11.64 -34.07 -20.35
CA ILE A 412 13.10 -34.24 -20.17
C ILE A 412 13.52 -35.72 -20.24
N PRO A 413 12.89 -36.66 -19.52
CA PRO A 413 13.26 -38.08 -19.59
C PRO A 413 12.99 -38.70 -20.98
N ALA A 414 12.02 -38.19 -21.73
CA ALA A 414 11.76 -38.63 -23.10
C ALA A 414 12.94 -38.27 -24.04
N ILE A 415 13.63 -37.16 -23.79
CA ILE A 415 14.84 -36.77 -24.53
C ILE A 415 16.02 -37.64 -24.12
N GLU A 416 16.24 -37.84 -22.82
CA GLU A 416 17.34 -38.69 -22.31
C GLU A 416 17.21 -40.15 -22.78
N SER A 417 15.99 -40.69 -22.78
CA SER A 417 15.74 -42.04 -23.30
C SER A 417 15.87 -42.14 -24.82
N ALA A 418 15.55 -41.08 -25.56
CA ALA A 418 15.79 -41.01 -27.01
C ALA A 418 17.29 -40.92 -27.34
N ASP A 419 18.08 -40.24 -26.50
CA ASP A 419 19.54 -40.16 -26.59
C ASP A 419 20.22 -41.52 -26.31
N LEU A 420 19.77 -42.22 -25.26
CA LEU A 420 20.23 -43.58 -24.94
C LEU A 420 19.81 -44.64 -26.00
N GLY A 421 18.89 -44.30 -26.90
CA GLY A 421 18.46 -45.11 -28.04
C GLY A 421 19.45 -45.15 -29.22
N GLY A 422 20.60 -44.45 -29.11
CA GLY A 422 21.70 -44.48 -30.09
C GLY A 422 22.42 -45.83 -30.25
N GLY A 423 21.95 -46.90 -29.59
CA GLY A 423 22.33 -48.27 -29.89
C GLY A 423 21.58 -48.81 -31.10
N SER A 424 22.32 -49.19 -32.13
CA SER A 424 21.91 -49.78 -33.41
C SER A 424 21.09 -51.09 -33.33
N GLY A 425 19.98 -51.11 -32.60
CA GLY A 425 19.26 -52.34 -32.22
C GLY A 425 17.87 -52.54 -32.84
N GLY A 426 17.31 -51.58 -33.58
CA GLY A 426 15.92 -51.74 -34.07
C GLY A 426 15.47 -50.85 -35.23
N LEU A 427 16.36 -50.09 -35.87
CA LEU A 427 15.99 -49.24 -37.00
C LEU A 427 16.14 -50.01 -38.33
N PRO A 428 15.17 -49.93 -39.25
CA PRO A 428 15.31 -50.48 -40.59
C PRO A 428 16.52 -49.85 -41.30
N SER A 429 17.44 -50.68 -41.81
CA SER A 429 18.58 -50.25 -42.60
C SER A 429 18.15 -49.32 -43.74
N GLY A 430 18.52 -48.04 -43.67
CA GLY A 430 18.26 -47.06 -44.73
C GLY A 430 17.88 -45.65 -44.24
N VAL A 431 17.51 -45.49 -42.97
CA VAL A 431 17.24 -44.16 -42.39
C VAL A 431 18.54 -43.57 -41.83
N SER A 432 18.97 -42.44 -42.37
CA SER A 432 20.17 -41.74 -41.91
C SER A 432 19.99 -41.26 -40.46
N THR A 433 20.88 -41.71 -39.58
CA THR A 433 20.99 -41.32 -38.17
C THR A 433 21.30 -39.84 -37.94
N GLY A 434 21.59 -39.07 -39.01
CA GLY A 434 22.00 -37.66 -38.94
C GLY A 434 20.95 -36.70 -38.36
N VAL A 435 19.65 -36.98 -38.51
CA VAL A 435 18.58 -36.14 -37.92
C VAL A 435 18.51 -36.31 -36.40
N PHE A 436 18.88 -37.49 -35.89
CA PHE A 436 18.83 -37.82 -34.46
C PHE A 436 20.21 -37.66 -33.78
N SER A 437 21.30 -37.57 -34.55
CA SER A 437 22.68 -37.44 -34.03
C SER A 437 22.95 -36.14 -33.28
N GLY A 438 22.17 -35.08 -33.50
CA GLY A 438 22.33 -33.84 -32.74
C GLY A 438 21.43 -33.75 -31.49
N LEU A 439 20.56 -34.74 -31.27
CA LEU A 439 19.78 -34.85 -30.02
C LEU A 439 20.63 -35.32 -28.83
N GLY A 440 21.83 -35.86 -29.08
CA GLY A 440 22.61 -36.56 -28.05
C GLY A 440 23.53 -35.70 -27.18
N THR A 441 23.35 -34.38 -27.19
CA THR A 441 24.12 -33.46 -26.31
C THR A 441 23.25 -32.39 -25.66
N VAL A 442 21.96 -32.68 -25.45
CA VAL A 442 21.05 -31.74 -24.78
C VAL A 442 21.39 -31.69 -23.28
N ASP A 443 21.78 -30.51 -22.79
CA ASP A 443 22.02 -30.27 -21.36
C ASP A 443 20.68 -30.20 -20.62
N THR A 444 20.14 -31.37 -20.27
CA THR A 444 18.88 -31.51 -19.55
C THR A 444 18.89 -30.77 -18.21
N ALA A 445 20.03 -30.78 -17.54
CA ALA A 445 20.21 -30.12 -16.26
C ALA A 445 20.17 -28.59 -16.38
N ALA A 446 20.61 -28.01 -17.50
CA ALA A 446 20.44 -26.58 -17.76
C ALA A 446 18.99 -26.18 -18.04
N TYR A 447 18.20 -27.03 -18.72
CA TYR A 447 16.76 -26.79 -18.90
C TYR A 447 16.00 -26.86 -17.56
N THR A 448 16.25 -27.87 -16.73
CA THR A 448 15.63 -27.97 -15.39
C THR A 448 15.96 -26.77 -14.51
N LEU A 449 17.22 -26.31 -14.51
CA LEU A 449 17.64 -25.13 -13.77
C LEU A 449 16.93 -23.86 -14.27
N LEU A 450 16.80 -23.73 -15.59
CA LEU A 450 16.16 -22.58 -16.21
C LEU A 450 14.67 -22.55 -15.87
N PHE A 451 13.97 -23.68 -15.90
CA PHE A 451 12.58 -23.78 -15.46
C PHE A 451 12.40 -23.44 -13.99
N TYR A 452 13.33 -23.86 -13.12
CA TYR A 452 13.33 -23.45 -11.72
C TYR A 452 13.44 -21.93 -11.58
N HIS A 453 14.38 -21.30 -12.28
CA HIS A 453 14.53 -19.84 -12.25
C HIS A 453 13.32 -19.10 -12.84
N ALA A 454 12.72 -19.63 -13.91
CA ALA A 454 11.48 -19.10 -14.46
C ALA A 454 10.35 -19.14 -13.41
N ALA A 455 10.21 -20.25 -12.68
CA ALA A 455 9.20 -20.38 -11.63
C ALA A 455 9.46 -19.49 -10.42
N VAL A 456 10.72 -19.31 -10.00
CA VAL A 456 11.10 -18.41 -8.90
C VAL A 456 10.84 -16.94 -9.29
N MET A 457 11.25 -16.53 -10.49
CA MET A 457 10.97 -15.18 -10.98
C MET A 457 9.47 -14.94 -11.11
N GLN A 458 8.74 -15.90 -11.71
CA GLN A 458 7.31 -15.76 -11.86
C GLN A 458 6.59 -15.73 -10.51
N ALA A 459 7.00 -16.52 -9.51
CA ALA A 459 6.44 -16.48 -8.16
C ALA A 459 6.65 -15.11 -7.49
N THR A 460 7.84 -14.54 -7.65
CA THR A 460 8.20 -13.25 -7.07
C THR A 460 7.39 -12.12 -7.74
N PHE A 461 7.40 -12.03 -9.06
CA PHE A 461 6.67 -10.97 -9.75
C PHE A 461 5.15 -11.15 -9.68
N SER A 462 4.63 -12.38 -9.83
CA SER A 462 3.20 -12.66 -9.64
C SER A 462 2.74 -12.27 -8.25
N GLY A 463 3.55 -12.55 -7.22
CA GLY A 463 3.21 -12.22 -5.84
C GLY A 463 3.15 -10.70 -5.61
N LEU A 464 4.15 -9.96 -6.13
CA LEU A 464 4.16 -8.50 -6.06
C LEU A 464 2.95 -7.88 -6.79
N ILE A 465 2.68 -8.35 -8.00
CA ILE A 465 1.55 -7.88 -8.82
C ILE A 465 0.21 -8.23 -8.15
N ALA A 466 0.10 -9.43 -7.55
CA ALA A 466 -1.10 -9.84 -6.81
C ALA A 466 -1.38 -8.91 -5.62
N GLY A 467 -0.36 -8.45 -4.91
CA GLY A 467 -0.54 -7.46 -3.83
C GLY A 467 -0.86 -6.06 -4.34
N GLN A 468 -0.17 -5.61 -5.39
CA GLN A 468 -0.38 -4.29 -5.97
C GLN A 468 -1.78 -4.14 -6.54
N LEU A 469 -2.26 -5.13 -7.31
CA LEU A 469 -3.65 -5.17 -7.76
C LEU A 469 -4.55 -5.37 -6.54
N GLY A 470 -4.38 -6.48 -5.81
CA GLY A 470 -5.28 -6.96 -4.74
C GLY A 470 -5.55 -5.98 -3.60
N GLU A 471 -4.51 -5.31 -3.12
CA GLU A 471 -4.57 -4.51 -1.88
C GLU A 471 -4.09 -3.06 -2.06
N GLY A 472 -3.58 -2.71 -3.24
CA GLY A 472 -3.24 -1.34 -3.64
C GLY A 472 -1.77 -0.95 -3.44
N SER A 473 -0.92 -1.83 -2.92
CA SER A 473 0.51 -1.54 -2.76
C SER A 473 1.42 -2.75 -3.03
N LEU A 474 2.67 -2.49 -3.44
CA LEU A 474 3.68 -3.53 -3.63
C LEU A 474 4.06 -4.24 -2.32
N ALA A 475 4.03 -3.53 -1.18
CA ALA A 475 4.31 -4.09 0.14
C ALA A 475 3.30 -5.19 0.51
N ASP A 476 2.05 -5.03 0.09
CA ASP A 476 1.01 -6.06 0.25
C ASP A 476 1.32 -7.35 -0.50
N GLY A 477 2.15 -7.27 -1.54
CA GLY A 477 2.58 -8.40 -2.36
C GLY A 477 3.49 -9.38 -1.62
N ALA A 478 4.16 -8.94 -0.56
CA ALA A 478 5.15 -9.76 0.14
C ALA A 478 4.59 -11.10 0.65
N LYS A 479 3.35 -11.12 1.17
CA LYS A 479 2.71 -12.38 1.60
C LYS A 479 2.43 -13.31 0.43
N HIS A 480 2.07 -12.76 -0.73
CA HIS A 480 1.81 -13.54 -1.93
C HIS A 480 3.11 -14.10 -2.49
N VAL A 481 4.18 -13.30 -2.51
CA VAL A 481 5.54 -13.77 -2.85
C VAL A 481 5.95 -14.95 -1.99
N VAL A 482 5.76 -14.86 -0.67
CA VAL A 482 6.10 -15.95 0.26
C VAL A 482 5.28 -17.21 -0.06
N ILE A 483 3.97 -17.09 -0.26
CA ILE A 483 3.10 -18.23 -0.58
C ILE A 483 3.52 -18.88 -1.91
N LEU A 484 3.69 -18.09 -2.97
CA LEU A 484 4.01 -18.60 -4.30
C LEU A 484 5.44 -19.16 -4.37
N LEU A 485 6.43 -18.52 -3.74
CA LEU A 485 7.80 -19.06 -3.65
C LEU A 485 7.84 -20.37 -2.86
N THR A 486 7.10 -20.46 -1.74
CA THR A 486 6.99 -21.71 -0.98
C THR A 486 6.42 -22.81 -1.84
N MET A 487 5.36 -22.53 -2.61
CA MET A 487 4.79 -23.47 -3.58
C MET A 487 5.79 -23.90 -4.65
N THR A 488 6.59 -22.97 -5.20
CA THR A 488 7.66 -23.30 -6.15
C THR A 488 8.69 -24.25 -5.54
N VAL A 489 9.20 -23.93 -4.35
CA VAL A 489 10.20 -24.76 -3.67
C VAL A 489 9.65 -26.17 -3.41
N ILE A 490 8.40 -26.27 -2.95
CA ILE A 490 7.74 -27.57 -2.73
C ILE A 490 7.58 -28.33 -4.05
N ALA A 491 7.09 -27.69 -5.12
CA ALA A 491 6.88 -28.34 -6.41
C ALA A 491 8.18 -28.90 -7.00
N PHE A 492 9.28 -28.16 -6.89
CA PHE A 492 10.60 -28.62 -7.37
C PHE A 492 11.29 -29.61 -6.42
N ALA A 493 10.87 -29.69 -5.14
CA ALA A 493 11.34 -30.74 -4.24
C ALA A 493 10.73 -32.11 -4.56
N PHE A 494 9.60 -32.15 -5.27
CA PHE A 494 8.95 -33.38 -5.76
C PHE A 494 9.38 -33.81 -7.17
N LEU A 495 10.17 -32.97 -7.86
CA LEU A 495 10.73 -33.21 -9.18
C LEU A 495 12.11 -33.87 -9.05
#